data_AF-A0A7W6P9J4-F1
#
_entry.id   AF-A0A7W6P9J4-F1
#
_cell.length_a   1.000
_cell.length_b   1.000
_cell.length_c   1.000
_cell.angle_alpha   90.00
_cell.angle_beta   90.00
_cell.angle_gamma   90.00
#
_symmetry.space_group_name_H-M   'P 1'
#
loop_
_entity.id
_entity.type
_entity.pdbx_description
1 polymer ?
#
loop_
_entity_poly.entity_id
_entity_poly.type
_entity_poly.pdbx_seq_one_letter_code
_entity_poly.pdbx_strand_id
1 'polypeptide(L)' 'MEKIRTVFMAIVGLAAVAFVTVFAASIGLALIAVLAVLTVARMIAFKLNHAPVPVKTRDARKRDDMRVWDDGRGKIIDL' A
#
# COMPACT_ATOMS: atom_id res chain seq x y z
N MET A 1 -41.55 4.19 -41.59
CA MET A 1 -40.17 3.71 -41.39
C MET A 1 -39.35 4.57 -40.43
N GLU A 2 -39.62 5.88 -40.30
CA GLU A 2 -38.78 6.76 -39.47
C GLU A 2 -38.89 6.51 -37.95
N LYS A 3 -40.10 6.30 -37.42
CA LYS A 3 -40.29 6.02 -35.98
C LYS A 3 -39.52 4.78 -35.49
N ILE A 4 -39.45 3.72 -36.30
CA ILE A 4 -38.68 2.51 -35.97
C ILE A 4 -37.18 2.81 -35.89
N ARG A 5 -36.67 3.61 -36.83
CA ARG A 5 -35.25 4.01 -36.87
C ARG A 5 -34.88 4.85 -35.65
N THR A 6 -35.72 5.81 -35.27
CA THR A 6 -35.49 6.66 -34.09
C THR A 6 -35.47 5.84 -32.80
N VAL A 7 -36.40 4.89 -32.63
CA VAL A 7 -36.42 4.00 -31.47
C VAL A 7 -35.18 3.11 -31.44
N PHE A 8 -34.77 2.57 -32.60
CA PHE A 8 -33.57 1.75 -32.68
C PHE A 8 -32.30 2.55 -32.31
N MET A 9 -32.18 3.79 -32.79
CA MET A 9 -31.07 4.68 -32.43
C MET A 9 -31.07 5.03 -30.93
N ALA A 10 -32.24 5.23 -30.32
CA ALA A 10 -32.35 5.47 -28.88
C ALA A 10 -31.89 4.25 -28.06
N ILE A 11 -32.29 3.04 -28.46
CA ILE A 11 -31.88 1.79 -27.80
C ILE A 11 -30.37 1.59 -27.94
N VAL A 12 -29.81 1.81 -29.15
CA VAL A 12 -28.36 1.70 -29.37
C VAL A 12 -27.60 2.72 -28.53
N GLY A 13 -28.08 3.96 -28.44
CA GLY A 13 -27.50 4.99 -27.58
C GLY A 13 -27.52 4.59 -26.10
N LEU A 14 -28.65 4.08 -25.61
CA LEU A 14 -28.77 3.58 -24.24
C LEU A 14 -27.82 2.41 -23.97
N ALA A 15 -27.73 1.47 -24.90
CA ALA A 15 -26.84 0.31 -24.81
C ALA A 15 -25.36 0.75 -24.78
N ALA A 16 -24.98 1.74 -25.58
CA ALA A 16 -23.62 2.28 -25.59
C ALA A 16 -23.26 2.92 -24.24
N VAL A 17 -24.17 3.70 -23.65
CA VAL A 17 -23.97 4.29 -22.32
C VAL A 17 -23.82 3.19 -21.26
N ALA A 18 -24.74 2.23 -21.23
CA ALA A 18 -24.69 1.11 -20.30
C ALA A 18 -23.37 0.32 -20.42
N PHE A 19 -22.91 0.08 -21.65
CA PHE A 19 -21.65 -0.61 -21.91
C PHE A 19 -20.44 0.17 -21.36
N VAL A 20 -20.37 1.47 -21.61
CA VAL A 20 -19.30 2.32 -21.09
C VAL A 20 -19.32 2.36 -19.56
N THR A 21 -20.50 2.41 -18.94
CA THR A 21 -20.63 2.39 -17.48
C THR A 21 -20.12 1.07 -16.88
N VAL A 22 -20.53 -0.07 -17.45
CA VAL A 22 -20.06 -1.39 -16.99
C VAL A 22 -18.56 -1.54 -17.21
N PHE A 23 -18.05 -1.05 -18.35
CA PHE A 23 -16.62 -1.08 -18.64
C PHE A 23 -15.80 -0.25 -17.64
N ALA A 24 -16.24 0.98 -17.35
CA ALA A 24 -15.61 1.82 -16.33
C ALA A 24 -15.67 1.18 -14.94
N ALA A 25 -16.81 0.59 -14.57
CA ALA A 25 -16.96 -0.13 -13.31
C ALA A 25 -16.02 -1.36 -13.23
N SER A 26 -15.84 -2.08 -14.33
CA SER A 26 -14.93 -3.23 -14.44
C SER A 26 -13.47 -2.82 -14.19
N ILE A 27 -13.03 -1.68 -14.71
CA ILE A 27 -11.69 -1.15 -14.43
C ILE A 27 -11.52 -0.86 -12.95
N GLY A 28 -12.50 -0.22 -12.31
CA GLY A 28 -12.49 0.02 -10.86
C GLY A 28 -12.43 -1.28 -10.07
N LEU A 29 -13.25 -2.27 -10.43
CA LEU A 29 -13.27 -3.58 -9.81
C LEU A 29 -11.93 -4.31 -9.96
N ALA A 30 -11.30 -4.23 -11.14
CA ALA A 30 -10.00 -4.82 -11.39
C ALA A 30 -8.91 -4.20 -10.51
N LEU A 31 -8.91 -2.88 -10.34
CA LEU A 31 -7.97 -2.20 -9.45
C LEU A 31 -8.16 -2.61 -7.98
N ILE A 32 -9.42 -2.67 -7.52
CA ILE A 32 -9.75 -3.14 -6.17
C ILE A 32 -9.28 -4.58 -5.98
N ALA A 33 -9.50 -5.45 -6.96
CA ALA A 33 -9.06 -6.83 -6.92
C ALA A 33 -7.54 -6.96 -6.83
N VAL A 34 -6.79 -6.19 -7.64
CA VAL A 34 -5.32 -6.18 -7.60
C VAL A 34 -4.82 -5.70 -6.23
N LEU A 35 -5.38 -4.61 -5.70
CA LEU A 35 -5.04 -4.12 -4.37
C LEU A 35 -5.35 -5.14 -3.27
N ALA A 36 -6.51 -5.82 -3.36
CA ALA A 36 -6.88 -6.89 -2.44
C ALA A 36 -5.88 -8.06 -2.49
N VAL A 37 -5.47 -8.49 -3.68
CA VAL A 37 -4.46 -9.56 -3.83
C VAL A 37 -3.11 -9.12 -3.27
N LEU A 38 -2.65 -7.90 -3.56
CA LEU A 38 -1.38 -7.38 -3.06
C LEU A 38 -1.37 -7.25 -1.54
N THR A 39 -2.46 -6.77 -0.94
CA THR A 39 -2.58 -6.65 0.52
C THR A 39 -2.59 -8.01 1.20
N VAL A 40 -3.33 -8.99 0.66
CA VAL A 40 -3.31 -10.38 1.15
C VAL A 40 -1.91 -10.98 1.01
N ALA A 41 -1.27 -10.83 -0.15
CA ALA A 41 0.09 -11.31 -0.37
C ALA A 41 1.08 -10.68 0.61
N ARG A 42 0.97 -9.38 0.87
CA ARG A 42 1.80 -8.67 1.85
C ARG A 42 1.55 -9.15 3.27
N MET A 43 0.29 -9.41 3.64
CA MET A 43 -0.06 -9.95 4.96
C MET A 43 0.55 -11.35 5.16
N ILE A 44 0.46 -12.21 4.14
CA ILE A 44 1.11 -13.53 4.16
C ILE A 44 2.63 -13.37 4.25
N ALA A 45 3.23 -12.47 3.46
CA ALA A 45 4.66 -12.20 3.49
C ALA A 45 5.13 -11.66 4.86
N PHE A 46 4.37 -10.80 5.53
CA PHE A 46 4.68 -10.35 6.89
C PHE A 46 4.56 -11.48 7.92
N LYS A 47 3.59 -12.37 7.74
CA LYS A 47 3.44 -13.55 8.61
C LYS A 47 4.59 -14.55 8.44
N LEU A 48 5.13 -14.67 7.22
CA LEU A 48 6.25 -15.56 6.89
C LEU A 48 7.62 -14.93 7.21
N ASN A 49 7.77 -13.62 7.02
CA ASN A 49 8.96 -12.90 7.44
C ASN A 49 8.90 -12.73 8.96
N HIS A 50 9.44 -13.71 9.66
CA HIS A 50 9.83 -13.61 11.07
C HIS A 50 10.49 -12.25 11.30
N ALA A 51 10.05 -11.54 12.35
CA ALA A 51 10.46 -10.18 12.69
C ALA A 51 11.94 -9.94 12.36
N PRO A 52 12.29 -8.82 11.69
CA PRO A 52 13.68 -8.52 11.37
C PRO A 52 14.46 -8.59 12.67
N VAL A 53 15.27 -9.65 12.82
CA VAL A 53 16.07 -9.86 14.02
C VAL A 53 16.99 -8.65 14.07
N PRO A 54 16.83 -7.74 15.04
CA PRO A 54 17.72 -6.60 15.12
C PRO A 54 19.10 -7.19 15.35
N VAL A 55 19.96 -7.09 14.33
CA VAL A 55 21.36 -7.43 14.47
C VAL A 55 21.89 -6.44 15.49
N LYS A 56 22.01 -6.88 16.75
CA LYS A 56 22.72 -6.13 17.77
C LYS A 56 24.17 -6.10 17.34
N THR A 57 24.54 -5.09 16.56
CA THR A 57 25.94 -4.80 16.29
C THR A 57 26.61 -4.61 17.64
N ARG A 58 27.79 -5.20 17.82
CA ARG A 58 28.55 -5.15 19.07
C ARG A 58 28.79 -3.71 19.55
N ASP A 59 28.77 -2.75 18.62
CA ASP A 59 28.88 -1.32 18.85
C ASP A 59 27.69 -0.69 19.58
N ALA A 60 26.47 -1.21 19.39
CA ALA A 60 25.29 -0.71 20.11
C ALA A 60 25.40 -0.98 21.62
N ARG A 61 25.93 -2.16 21.99
CA ARG A 61 26.18 -2.50 23.40
C ARG A 61 27.30 -1.65 24.00
N LYS A 62 28.29 -1.24 23.19
CA LYS A 62 29.39 -0.37 23.63
C LYS A 62 28.96 1.09 23.78
N ARG A 63 27.94 1.55 23.02
CA ARG A 63 27.34 2.88 23.20
C ARG A 63 26.46 3.00 24.45
N ASP A 64 25.75 1.93 24.83
CA ASP A 64 24.96 1.92 26.07
C ASP A 64 25.83 1.99 27.34
N ASP A 65 27.07 1.50 27.27
CA ASP A 65 28.04 1.56 28.37
C ASP A 65 28.79 2.91 28.43
N MET A 66 28.72 3.71 27.36
CA MET A 66 29.40 5.00 27.30
C MET A 66 28.57 6.06 28.03
N ARG A 67 28.86 6.25 29.32
CA ARG A 67 28.17 7.24 30.15
C ARG A 67 28.89 8.59 30.03
N VAL A 68 28.14 9.58 29.57
CA VAL A 68 28.60 10.98 29.50
C VAL A 68 27.87 11.78 30.55
N TRP A 69 28.61 12.40 31.47
CA TRP A 69 28.03 13.39 32.39
C TRP A 69 28.91 14.62 32.50
N ASP A 70 28.30 15.69 32.97
CA ASP A 70 28.95 16.99 33.17
C ASP A 70 29.17 17.20 34.66
N ASP A 71 30.41 17.39 35.09
CA ASP A 71 30.75 17.61 36.50
C ASP A 71 30.75 19.10 36.90
N GLY A 72 30.35 19.99 35.98
CA GLY A 72 30.39 21.44 36.17
C GLY A 72 31.78 22.08 36.00
N ARG A 73 32.81 21.26 35.78
CA ARG A 73 34.17 21.67 35.36
C ARG A 73 34.54 21.15 33.98
N GLY A 74 33.79 20.18 33.45
CA GLY A 74 33.87 19.68 32.10
C GLY A 74 32.96 18.47 31.84
N LYS A 75 32.89 18.06 30.58
CA LYS A 75 32.23 16.82 30.15
C LYS A 75 33.17 15.64 30.30
N ILE A 76 32.76 14.61 31.04
CA ILE A 76 33.52 13.36 31.21
C ILE A 76 32.83 12.26 30.40
N ILE A 77 33.62 11.51 29.63
CA ILE A 77 33.17 10.38 28.83
C ILE A 77 33.87 9.13 29.37
N ASP A 78 33.10 8.21 29.94
CA ASP A 78 33.57 6.89 30.38
C ASP A 78 33.33 5.90 29.23
N LEU A 79 34.35 5.14 28.79
CA LEU A 79 34.46 4.51 27.46
C LEU A 79 34.86 3.01 27.46
#